data_AF-U2C321-F1
#
_entry.id   AF-U2C321-F1
#
_cell.length_a   1.000
_cell.length_b   1.000
_cell.length_c   1.000
_cell.angle_alpha   90.00
_cell.angle_beta   90.00
_cell.angle_gamma   90.00
#
_symmetry.space_group_name_H-M   'P 1'
#
loop_
_entity.id
_entity.type
_entity.pdbx_description
1 polymer ?
#
loop_
_entity_poly.entity_id
_entity_poly.type
_entity_poly.pdbx_seq_one_letter_code
_entity_poly.pdbx_strand_id
1 'polypeptide(L)'
;MNTFTPELQQWAAEVIEKITPIAEQINLAYYPLQSEAKMNPELLIIGLNPGSEASYKNQQENPNWEFKDGKMTTERLLKGNPFIAEKDEWKIFRGLNRIPFIKDAIDSNNYCFMNYVYFGTSDFNKIKGHAKAVETCTALTKKFIEIIKPKHIIVLGLEGIESISKIEKTLLKGKSKRLLVQGGDLFEKQVLAISHPSYAVSAAEYEAIDTNIKEFYEEKPLTPFTFKPNVTTIDVDKLNNLLAGALNFKLRGKDTQVYEAQVKGVGDDILDFRIDLRKPPVYLSFRSLDRSKKLENEEVYKNTFKEPFSLEVNAWFVEKFLNNYPQEKEIEQEMADDLLSLLKAIKAQQ
;
A
#
# COMPACT_ATOMS: atom_id res chain seq x y z
N MET A 1 14.97 -4.30 -30.84
CA MET A 1 15.02 -5.78 -30.80
C MET A 1 14.20 -6.20 -29.60
N ASN A 2 13.30 -7.16 -29.76
CA ASN A 2 12.38 -7.59 -28.69
C ASN A 2 13.18 -8.34 -27.62
N THR A 3 13.14 -7.88 -26.37
CA THR A 3 13.96 -8.40 -25.26
C THR A 3 13.30 -9.53 -24.46
N PHE A 4 12.01 -9.79 -24.72
CA PHE A 4 11.24 -10.80 -24.00
C PHE A 4 11.30 -12.17 -24.68
N THR A 5 11.18 -13.25 -23.89
CA THR A 5 11.17 -14.62 -24.43
C THR A 5 9.92 -14.89 -25.27
N PRO A 6 9.96 -15.88 -26.19
CA PRO A 6 8.78 -16.26 -26.97
C PRO A 6 7.57 -16.65 -26.12
N GLU A 7 7.77 -17.32 -24.99
CA GLU A 7 6.69 -17.75 -24.08
C GLU A 7 5.98 -16.54 -23.46
N LEU A 8 6.74 -15.52 -23.04
CA LEU A 8 6.19 -14.27 -22.53
C LEU A 8 5.43 -13.50 -23.61
N GLN A 9 5.97 -13.44 -24.83
CA GLN A 9 5.29 -12.78 -25.95
C GLN A 9 3.97 -13.49 -26.30
N GLN A 10 3.97 -14.81 -26.29
CA GLN A 10 2.76 -15.60 -26.52
C GLN A 10 1.74 -15.39 -25.40
N TRP A 11 2.17 -15.39 -24.13
CA TRP A 11 1.29 -15.08 -23.01
C TRP A 11 0.70 -13.68 -23.14
N ALA A 12 1.50 -12.67 -23.46
CA ALA A 12 1.02 -11.29 -23.65
C ALA A 12 0.00 -11.18 -24.79
N ALA A 13 0.24 -11.89 -25.90
CA ALA A 13 -0.71 -11.94 -27.02
C ALA A 13 -2.04 -12.55 -26.59
N GLU A 14 -2.01 -13.65 -25.83
CA GLU A 14 -3.20 -14.30 -25.29
C GLU A 14 -3.95 -13.40 -24.29
N VAL A 15 -3.22 -12.66 -23.44
CA VAL A 15 -3.83 -11.65 -22.55
C VAL A 15 -4.57 -10.61 -23.38
N ILE A 16 -3.93 -10.02 -24.39
CA ILE A 16 -4.56 -9.00 -25.24
C ILE A 16 -5.80 -9.55 -25.93
N GLU A 17 -5.73 -10.76 -26.49
CA GLU A 17 -6.83 -11.42 -27.18
C GLU A 17 -8.04 -11.66 -26.27
N LYS A 18 -7.81 -12.16 -25.05
CA LYS A 18 -8.88 -12.53 -24.12
C LYS A 18 -9.43 -11.35 -23.31
N ILE A 19 -8.61 -10.38 -23.00
CA ILE A 19 -8.95 -9.28 -22.08
C ILE A 19 -9.50 -8.07 -22.82
N THR A 20 -9.02 -7.76 -24.03
CA THR A 20 -9.48 -6.58 -24.79
C THR A 20 -11.00 -6.56 -25.01
N PRO A 21 -11.67 -7.65 -25.45
CA PRO A 21 -13.13 -7.64 -25.64
C PRO A 21 -13.89 -7.38 -24.32
N ILE A 22 -13.35 -7.85 -23.20
CA ILE A 22 -13.93 -7.60 -21.87
C ILE A 22 -13.74 -6.12 -21.50
N ALA A 23 -12.55 -5.57 -21.73
CA ALA A 23 -12.23 -4.16 -21.47
C ALA A 23 -13.13 -3.20 -22.27
N GLU A 24 -13.38 -3.52 -23.54
CA GLU A 24 -14.32 -2.77 -24.40
C GLU A 24 -15.74 -2.83 -23.86
N GLN A 25 -16.19 -4.01 -23.40
CA GLN A 25 -17.54 -4.20 -22.88
C GLN A 25 -17.79 -3.44 -21.57
N ILE A 26 -16.85 -3.49 -20.62
CA ILE A 26 -17.01 -2.86 -19.30
C ILE A 26 -16.41 -1.45 -19.25
N ASN A 27 -15.75 -1.01 -20.32
CA ASN A 27 -15.07 0.26 -20.49
C ASN A 27 -14.07 0.60 -19.38
N LEU A 28 -13.27 -0.38 -18.94
CA LEU A 28 -12.21 -0.19 -17.96
C LEU A 28 -10.85 -0.43 -18.60
N ALA A 29 -9.89 0.47 -18.32
CA ALA A 29 -8.50 0.28 -18.69
C ALA A 29 -7.95 -1.01 -18.04
N TYR A 30 -7.05 -1.69 -18.74
CA TYR A 30 -6.43 -2.90 -18.21
C TYR A 30 -4.92 -2.89 -18.37
N TYR A 31 -4.24 -3.45 -17.37
CA TYR A 31 -2.83 -3.79 -17.44
C TYR A 31 -2.50 -4.79 -16.32
N PRO A 32 -1.96 -5.97 -16.66
CA PRO A 32 -1.64 -6.97 -15.66
C PRO A 32 -0.43 -6.58 -14.82
N LEU A 33 0.55 -5.93 -15.43
CA LEU A 33 1.90 -5.74 -14.90
C LEU A 33 2.09 -4.30 -14.41
N GLN A 34 2.58 -4.15 -13.18
CA GLN A 34 3.08 -2.88 -12.64
C GLN A 34 4.54 -2.67 -13.05
N SER A 35 5.38 -3.70 -12.95
CA SER A 35 6.78 -3.68 -13.40
C SER A 35 6.98 -4.47 -14.68
N GLU A 36 8.14 -4.31 -15.32
CA GLU A 36 8.54 -5.16 -16.45
C GLU A 36 8.57 -6.64 -16.07
N ALA A 37 8.11 -7.51 -16.99
CA ALA A 37 8.14 -8.96 -16.86
C ALA A 37 9.57 -9.50 -16.99
N LYS A 38 9.93 -10.45 -16.11
CA LYS A 38 11.26 -11.05 -16.05
C LYS A 38 11.18 -12.55 -15.85
N MET A 39 12.15 -13.26 -16.39
CA MET A 39 12.33 -14.69 -16.15
C MET A 39 13.10 -14.92 -14.86
N ASN A 40 12.69 -15.92 -14.09
CA ASN A 40 13.27 -16.35 -12.82
C ASN A 40 13.52 -15.20 -11.82
N PRO A 41 12.56 -14.29 -11.58
CA PRO A 41 12.78 -13.21 -10.61
C PRO A 41 12.93 -13.80 -9.20
N GLU A 42 13.71 -13.13 -8.35
CA GLU A 42 13.80 -13.47 -6.92
C GLU A 42 12.42 -13.42 -6.27
N LEU A 43 11.63 -12.39 -6.62
CA LEU A 43 10.31 -12.17 -6.05
C LEU A 43 9.25 -11.86 -7.11
N LEU A 44 8.13 -12.58 -7.08
CA LEU A 44 6.88 -12.18 -7.70
C LEU A 44 5.93 -11.58 -6.64
N ILE A 45 5.53 -10.34 -6.85
CA ILE A 45 4.52 -9.64 -6.06
C ILE A 45 3.19 -9.67 -6.83
N ILE A 46 2.11 -10.10 -6.17
CA ILE A 46 0.77 -10.19 -6.76
C ILE A 46 -0.19 -9.28 -5.98
N GLY A 47 -0.59 -8.16 -6.60
CA GLY A 47 -1.63 -7.25 -6.11
C GLY A 47 -3.04 -7.69 -6.51
N LEU A 48 -4.06 -7.02 -5.96
CA LEU A 48 -5.46 -7.29 -6.28
C LEU A 48 -5.81 -6.83 -7.70
N ASN A 49 -5.79 -5.52 -7.91
CA ASN A 49 -6.08 -4.86 -9.17
C ASN A 49 -5.39 -3.48 -9.23
N PRO A 50 -5.25 -2.88 -10.42
CA PRO A 50 -4.80 -1.51 -10.52
C PRO A 50 -5.78 -0.51 -9.87
N GLY A 51 -5.27 0.47 -9.11
CA GLY A 51 -6.09 1.45 -8.38
C GLY A 51 -6.62 2.64 -9.19
N SER A 52 -6.58 2.59 -10.52
CA SER A 52 -7.02 3.68 -11.43
C SER A 52 -8.39 3.38 -12.01
N GLU A 53 -9.29 4.37 -12.13
CA GLU A 53 -10.60 4.20 -12.79
C GLU A 53 -10.61 4.73 -14.24
N ALA A 54 -9.44 4.75 -14.89
CA ALA A 54 -9.36 5.16 -16.29
C ALA A 54 -10.22 4.25 -17.18
N SER A 55 -10.94 4.85 -18.11
CA SER A 55 -11.69 4.09 -19.12
C SER A 55 -10.75 3.45 -20.13
N TYR A 56 -11.20 2.36 -20.78
CA TYR A 56 -10.42 1.73 -21.84
C TYR A 56 -10.17 2.72 -23.01
N LYS A 57 -11.18 3.53 -23.33
CA LYS A 57 -11.04 4.60 -24.33
C LYS A 57 -9.93 5.60 -23.97
N ASN A 58 -9.90 6.08 -22.72
CA ASN A 58 -8.84 7.00 -22.28
C ASN A 58 -7.46 6.34 -22.32
N GLN A 59 -7.38 5.03 -22.07
CA GLN A 59 -6.14 4.28 -22.20
C GLN A 59 -5.65 4.23 -23.66
N GLN A 60 -6.54 4.01 -24.62
CA GLN A 60 -6.23 4.01 -26.05
C GLN A 60 -5.73 5.37 -26.55
N GLU A 61 -6.31 6.46 -26.04
CA GLU A 61 -5.95 7.84 -26.41
C GLU A 61 -4.63 8.30 -25.77
N ASN A 62 -4.12 7.58 -24.76
CA ASN A 62 -2.91 7.94 -24.05
C ASN A 62 -1.66 7.34 -24.73
N PRO A 63 -0.74 8.18 -25.25
CA PRO A 63 0.41 7.72 -26.04
C PRO A 63 1.40 6.86 -25.25
N ASN A 64 1.44 6.97 -23.91
CA ASN A 64 2.34 6.18 -23.06
C ASN A 64 2.00 4.68 -23.08
N TRP A 65 0.77 4.33 -23.48
CA TRP A 65 0.34 2.94 -23.62
C TRP A 65 0.58 2.35 -25.01
N GLU A 66 1.21 3.11 -25.93
CA GLU A 66 1.74 2.61 -27.21
C GLU A 66 0.77 1.67 -27.96
N PHE A 67 -0.49 2.06 -28.06
CA PHE A 67 -1.50 1.32 -28.81
C PHE A 67 -1.18 1.35 -30.31
N LYS A 68 -1.39 0.22 -30.98
CA LYS A 68 -1.26 0.08 -32.44
C LYS A 68 -2.49 -0.64 -32.97
N ASP A 69 -3.08 -0.09 -34.03
CA ASP A 69 -4.28 -0.65 -34.68
C ASP A 69 -5.43 -0.91 -33.66
N GLY A 70 -5.58 0.01 -32.71
CA GLY A 70 -6.62 -0.04 -31.67
C GLY A 70 -6.34 -0.98 -30.49
N LYS A 71 -5.19 -1.69 -30.46
CA LYS A 71 -4.83 -2.64 -29.40
C LYS A 71 -3.48 -2.32 -28.76
N MET A 72 -3.33 -2.70 -27.50
CA MET A 72 -2.03 -2.65 -26.82
C MET A 72 -1.07 -3.65 -27.48
N THR A 73 0.20 -3.28 -27.64
CA THR A 73 1.21 -4.22 -28.16
C THR A 73 1.69 -5.19 -27.07
N THR A 74 2.18 -6.36 -27.48
CA THR A 74 2.74 -7.35 -26.56
C THR A 74 3.95 -6.80 -25.80
N GLU A 75 4.84 -6.09 -26.50
CA GLU A 75 6.02 -5.45 -25.91
C GLU A 75 5.63 -4.43 -24.84
N ARG A 76 4.62 -3.60 -25.11
CA ARG A 76 4.16 -2.61 -24.13
C ARG A 76 3.59 -3.27 -22.88
N LEU A 77 2.73 -4.28 -23.05
CA LEU A 77 2.13 -5.02 -21.94
C LEU A 77 3.21 -5.62 -21.04
N LEU A 78 4.24 -6.21 -21.64
CA LEU A 78 5.34 -6.86 -20.92
C LEU A 78 6.28 -5.89 -20.19
N LYS A 79 6.42 -4.65 -20.68
CA LYS A 79 7.14 -3.59 -19.96
C LYS A 79 6.39 -3.05 -18.74
N GLY A 80 5.13 -3.45 -18.55
CA GLY A 80 4.31 -3.06 -17.40
C GLY A 80 3.76 -1.64 -17.47
N ASN A 81 3.42 -1.10 -16.30
CA ASN A 81 2.79 0.21 -16.17
C ASN A 81 3.77 1.30 -16.63
N PRO A 82 3.41 2.12 -17.64
CA PRO A 82 4.32 3.13 -18.18
C PRO A 82 4.67 4.25 -17.18
N PHE A 83 3.93 4.36 -16.06
CA PHE A 83 4.17 5.32 -15.00
C PHE A 83 5.03 4.75 -13.85
N ILE A 84 5.61 3.56 -14.01
CA ILE A 84 6.42 2.90 -12.96
C ILE A 84 7.62 3.73 -12.47
N ALA A 85 8.07 4.71 -13.24
CA ALA A 85 9.09 5.67 -12.80
C ALA A 85 8.65 6.49 -11.57
N GLU A 86 7.35 6.67 -11.37
CA GLU A 86 6.74 7.41 -10.26
C GLU A 86 6.40 6.50 -9.05
N LYS A 87 6.85 5.24 -9.07
CA LYS A 87 6.44 4.23 -8.09
C LYS A 87 6.67 4.63 -6.64
N ASP A 88 7.71 5.43 -6.36
CA ASP A 88 8.07 5.81 -5.00
C ASP A 88 7.03 6.77 -4.37
N GLU A 89 6.21 7.43 -5.20
CA GLU A 89 5.07 8.25 -4.74
C GLU A 89 3.87 7.37 -4.36
N TRP A 90 3.79 6.16 -4.92
CA TRP A 90 2.64 5.26 -4.74
C TRP A 90 2.60 4.70 -3.32
N LYS A 91 1.44 4.82 -2.67
CA LYS A 91 1.21 4.33 -1.29
C LYS A 91 1.60 2.86 -1.12
N ILE A 92 1.39 2.04 -2.17
CA ILE A 92 1.72 0.62 -2.13
C ILE A 92 3.21 0.35 -2.03
N PHE A 93 4.04 1.02 -2.85
CA PHE A 93 5.49 0.84 -2.83
C PHE A 93 6.12 1.38 -1.55
N ARG A 94 5.59 2.48 -0.99
CA ARG A 94 5.99 2.95 0.34
C ARG A 94 5.78 1.88 1.42
N GLY A 95 4.66 1.18 1.40
CA GLY A 95 4.41 0.06 2.32
C GLY A 95 5.31 -1.15 2.06
N LEU A 96 5.53 -1.52 0.79
CA LEU A 96 6.42 -2.62 0.41
C LEU A 96 7.88 -2.36 0.83
N ASN A 97 8.36 -1.12 0.65
CA ASN A 97 9.72 -0.71 0.99
C ASN A 97 9.98 -0.70 2.52
N ARG A 98 8.95 -0.88 3.35
CA ARG A 98 9.12 -1.05 4.81
C ARG A 98 9.39 -2.49 5.21
N ILE A 99 9.33 -3.44 4.29
CA ILE A 99 9.65 -4.86 4.51
C ILE A 99 10.99 -5.14 3.81
N PRO A 100 12.12 -5.19 4.54
CA PRO A 100 13.46 -5.34 3.97
C PRO A 100 13.58 -6.42 2.89
N PHE A 101 13.05 -7.62 3.11
CA PHE A 101 13.04 -8.73 2.14
C PHE A 101 12.45 -8.31 0.78
N ILE A 102 11.35 -7.56 0.81
CA ILE A 102 10.69 -7.07 -0.42
C ILE A 102 11.48 -5.90 -1.01
N LYS A 103 11.93 -4.97 -0.17
CA LYS A 103 12.74 -3.82 -0.58
C LYS A 103 14.00 -4.25 -1.31
N ASP A 104 14.70 -5.27 -0.82
CA ASP A 104 15.94 -5.79 -1.41
C ASP A 104 15.69 -6.31 -2.84
N ALA A 105 14.57 -7.00 -3.07
CA ALA A 105 14.18 -7.46 -4.41
C ALA A 105 13.81 -6.28 -5.34
N ILE A 106 13.19 -5.23 -4.81
CA ILE A 106 12.84 -4.01 -5.56
C ILE A 106 14.10 -3.23 -5.94
N ASP A 107 14.99 -2.97 -4.99
CA ASP A 107 16.22 -2.18 -5.17
C ASP A 107 17.20 -2.85 -6.12
N SER A 108 17.33 -4.17 -6.02
CA SER A 108 18.13 -4.98 -6.96
C SER A 108 17.47 -5.15 -8.32
N ASN A 109 16.26 -4.61 -8.51
CA ASN A 109 15.43 -4.79 -9.70
C ASN A 109 15.28 -6.28 -10.07
N ASN A 110 15.22 -7.17 -9.07
CA ASN A 110 15.06 -8.62 -9.25
C ASN A 110 13.67 -9.08 -8.82
N TYR A 111 12.66 -8.36 -9.29
CA TYR A 111 11.26 -8.63 -8.99
C TYR A 111 10.38 -8.47 -10.22
N CYS A 112 9.20 -9.09 -10.17
CA CYS A 112 8.04 -8.80 -10.98
C CYS A 112 6.89 -8.37 -10.06
N PHE A 113 6.14 -7.34 -10.44
CA PHE A 113 4.91 -6.96 -9.76
C PHE A 113 3.76 -6.98 -10.78
N MET A 114 2.78 -7.84 -10.55
CA MET A 114 1.54 -7.91 -11.31
C MET A 114 0.31 -7.82 -10.41
N ASN A 115 -0.86 -7.62 -10.99
CA ASN A 115 -2.15 -7.83 -10.34
C ASN A 115 -2.79 -9.10 -10.88
N TYR A 116 -3.57 -9.83 -10.08
CA TYR A 116 -4.31 -11.00 -10.61
C TYR A 116 -5.64 -10.62 -11.27
N VAL A 117 -6.17 -9.42 -11.01
CA VAL A 117 -7.24 -8.79 -11.81
C VAL A 117 -6.65 -7.60 -12.55
N TYR A 118 -6.81 -7.57 -13.87
CA TYR A 118 -6.06 -6.63 -14.71
C TYR A 118 -6.76 -5.28 -14.90
N PHE A 119 -8.03 -5.16 -14.49
CA PHE A 119 -8.85 -3.99 -14.72
C PHE A 119 -8.73 -2.96 -13.58
N GLY A 120 -8.59 -1.70 -13.98
CA GLY A 120 -8.48 -0.60 -13.03
C GLY A 120 -9.81 -0.28 -12.34
N THR A 121 -9.84 -0.30 -11.00
CA THR A 121 -10.95 0.24 -10.19
C THR A 121 -10.43 0.85 -8.90
N SER A 122 -11.10 1.88 -8.36
CA SER A 122 -10.71 2.51 -7.08
C SER A 122 -11.06 1.63 -5.88
N ASP A 123 -11.98 0.68 -6.07
CA ASP A 123 -12.45 -0.29 -5.09
C ASP A 123 -12.54 -1.65 -5.78
N PHE A 124 -11.85 -2.64 -5.21
CA PHE A 124 -11.83 -4.01 -5.72
C PHE A 124 -13.25 -4.61 -5.78
N ASN A 125 -14.17 -4.21 -4.89
CA ASN A 125 -15.54 -4.72 -4.92
C ASN A 125 -16.29 -4.41 -6.22
N LYS A 126 -15.92 -3.34 -6.94
CA LYS A 126 -16.54 -2.97 -8.22
C LYS A 126 -16.33 -4.04 -9.29
N ILE A 127 -15.16 -4.69 -9.32
CA ILE A 127 -14.86 -5.70 -10.35
C ILE A 127 -15.52 -7.05 -10.06
N LYS A 128 -15.97 -7.30 -8.82
CA LYS A 128 -16.65 -8.56 -8.45
C LYS A 128 -17.96 -8.79 -9.20
N GLY A 129 -18.60 -7.72 -9.67
CA GLY A 129 -19.77 -7.81 -10.56
C GLY A 129 -19.46 -8.44 -11.93
N HIS A 130 -18.18 -8.60 -12.27
CA HIS A 130 -17.69 -9.11 -13.55
C HIS A 130 -16.93 -10.44 -13.36
N ALA A 131 -17.60 -11.46 -12.81
CA ALA A 131 -16.97 -12.74 -12.45
C ALA A 131 -16.11 -13.38 -13.56
N LYS A 132 -16.58 -13.37 -14.82
CA LYS A 132 -15.83 -13.89 -15.98
C LYS A 132 -14.50 -13.16 -16.20
N ALA A 133 -14.46 -11.85 -15.94
CA ALA A 133 -13.25 -11.04 -16.04
C ALA A 133 -12.23 -11.50 -14.98
N VAL A 134 -12.68 -11.67 -13.74
CA VAL A 134 -11.84 -12.14 -12.62
C VAL A 134 -11.31 -13.56 -12.85
N GLU A 135 -12.16 -14.48 -13.32
CA GLU A 135 -11.77 -15.85 -13.65
C GLU A 135 -10.70 -15.88 -14.76
N THR A 136 -10.92 -15.13 -15.84
CA THR A 136 -10.00 -15.05 -16.97
C THR A 136 -8.64 -14.49 -16.55
N CYS A 137 -8.62 -13.41 -15.76
CA CYS A 137 -7.36 -12.82 -15.27
C CYS A 137 -6.63 -13.77 -14.31
N THR A 138 -7.36 -14.51 -13.46
CA THR A 138 -6.78 -15.48 -12.53
C THR A 138 -6.10 -16.63 -13.29
N ALA A 139 -6.76 -17.18 -14.32
CA ALA A 139 -6.19 -18.24 -15.15
C ALA A 139 -4.92 -17.78 -15.89
N LEU A 140 -4.94 -16.58 -16.47
CA LEU A 140 -3.79 -15.97 -17.14
C LEU A 140 -2.63 -15.68 -16.16
N THR A 141 -2.95 -15.31 -14.92
CA THR A 141 -1.96 -15.09 -13.86
C THR A 141 -1.27 -16.38 -13.45
N LYS A 142 -2.00 -17.48 -13.32
CA LYS A 142 -1.41 -18.81 -13.04
C LYS A 142 -0.46 -19.25 -14.16
N LYS A 143 -0.87 -19.05 -15.42
CA LYS A 143 0.00 -19.31 -16.58
C LYS A 143 1.26 -18.44 -16.58
N PHE A 144 1.15 -17.17 -16.20
CA PHE A 144 2.31 -16.29 -16.06
C PHE A 144 3.32 -16.82 -15.03
N ILE A 145 2.84 -17.23 -13.84
CA ILE A 145 3.69 -17.79 -12.78
C ILE A 145 4.49 -19.00 -13.27
N GLU A 146 3.82 -19.91 -14.00
CA GLU A 146 4.45 -21.11 -14.57
C GLU A 146 5.56 -20.76 -15.59
N ILE A 147 5.33 -19.72 -16.39
CA ILE A 147 6.30 -19.24 -17.40
C ILE A 147 7.51 -18.59 -16.72
N ILE A 148 7.28 -17.61 -15.84
CA ILE A 148 8.37 -16.80 -15.28
C ILE A 148 9.12 -17.47 -14.15
N LYS A 149 8.59 -18.55 -13.55
CA LYS A 149 9.28 -19.38 -12.55
C LYS A 149 9.92 -18.56 -11.42
N PRO A 150 9.16 -17.72 -10.70
CA PRO A 150 9.71 -16.94 -9.61
C PRO A 150 10.26 -17.84 -8.50
N LYS A 151 11.28 -17.37 -7.79
CA LYS A 151 11.82 -18.08 -6.63
C LYS A 151 10.86 -17.99 -5.43
N HIS A 152 10.35 -16.79 -5.14
CA HIS A 152 9.40 -16.51 -4.08
C HIS A 152 8.14 -15.81 -4.61
N ILE A 153 6.99 -16.04 -3.98
CA ILE A 153 5.70 -15.43 -4.36
C ILE A 153 5.07 -14.80 -3.12
N ILE A 154 4.83 -13.49 -3.17
CA ILE A 154 4.10 -12.73 -2.16
C ILE A 154 2.83 -12.14 -2.74
N VAL A 155 1.70 -12.45 -2.12
CA VAL A 155 0.37 -11.93 -2.47
C VAL A 155 -0.03 -10.82 -1.50
N LEU A 156 -0.57 -9.73 -2.04
CA LEU A 156 -1.00 -8.58 -1.25
C LEU A 156 -2.48 -8.71 -0.90
N GLY A 157 -2.77 -8.93 0.39
CA GLY A 157 -4.12 -9.03 0.93
C GLY A 157 -4.66 -10.47 1.01
N LEU A 158 -5.52 -10.70 2.01
CA LEU A 158 -6.16 -12.00 2.26
C LEU A 158 -7.09 -12.41 1.11
N GLU A 159 -7.83 -11.45 0.58
CA GLU A 159 -8.72 -11.67 -0.56
C GLU A 159 -7.96 -12.08 -1.83
N GLY A 160 -6.75 -11.53 -2.01
CA GLY A 160 -5.90 -11.89 -3.13
C GLY A 160 -5.45 -13.33 -3.05
N ILE A 161 -4.98 -13.76 -1.87
CA ILE A 161 -4.54 -15.16 -1.71
C ILE A 161 -5.69 -16.14 -1.86
N GLU A 162 -6.87 -15.85 -1.35
CA GLU A 162 -8.06 -16.73 -1.50
C GLU A 162 -8.51 -16.86 -2.97
N SER A 163 -8.19 -15.87 -3.81
CA SER A 163 -8.51 -15.90 -5.24
C SER A 163 -7.54 -16.76 -6.04
N ILE A 164 -6.25 -16.76 -5.67
CA ILE A 164 -5.21 -17.43 -6.46
C ILE A 164 -4.74 -18.76 -5.87
N SER A 165 -4.85 -18.94 -4.55
CA SER A 165 -4.50 -20.15 -3.79
C SER A 165 -5.51 -20.38 -2.64
N LYS A 166 -5.30 -21.42 -1.82
CA LYS A 166 -6.06 -21.66 -0.59
C LYS A 166 -5.21 -21.27 0.61
N ILE A 167 -5.80 -20.63 1.63
CA ILE A 167 -5.08 -20.38 2.88
C ILE A 167 -4.94 -21.69 3.65
N GLU A 168 -3.71 -22.10 3.95
CA GLU A 168 -3.42 -23.29 4.75
C GLU A 168 -3.24 -22.95 6.23
N LYS A 169 -2.46 -21.90 6.50
CA LYS A 169 -2.05 -21.57 7.86
C LYS A 169 -1.90 -20.07 8.05
N THR A 170 -2.31 -19.58 9.21
CA THR A 170 -1.92 -18.25 9.67
C THR A 170 -0.56 -18.35 10.36
N LEU A 171 0.43 -17.63 9.85
CA LEU A 171 1.79 -17.63 10.39
C LEU A 171 1.97 -16.51 11.42
N LEU A 172 1.43 -15.32 11.14
CA LEU A 172 1.52 -14.16 12.01
C LEU A 172 0.17 -13.46 12.15
N LYS A 173 -0.26 -13.27 13.40
CA LYS A 173 -1.47 -12.51 13.74
C LYS A 173 -1.07 -11.13 14.27
N GLY A 174 -1.57 -10.09 13.62
CA GLY A 174 -1.39 -8.69 14.05
C GLY A 174 -2.45 -8.25 15.03
N LYS A 175 -2.40 -6.96 15.39
CA LYS A 175 -3.32 -6.38 16.38
C LYS A 175 -4.79 -6.39 15.95
N SER A 176 -5.05 -6.31 14.65
CA SER A 176 -6.40 -6.18 14.08
C SER A 176 -6.75 -7.22 13.01
N LYS A 177 -5.75 -7.91 12.45
CA LYS A 177 -5.91 -8.80 11.30
C LYS A 177 -4.76 -9.82 11.23
N ARG A 178 -4.89 -10.81 10.35
CA ARG A 178 -3.76 -11.69 9.98
C ARG A 178 -2.76 -10.85 9.18
N LEU A 179 -1.49 -10.90 9.56
CA LEU A 179 -0.42 -10.15 8.90
C LEU A 179 0.30 -10.98 7.86
N LEU A 180 0.50 -12.26 8.15
CA LEU A 180 1.16 -13.21 7.27
C LEU A 180 0.40 -14.54 7.30
N VAL A 181 0.06 -15.05 6.12
CA VAL A 181 -0.55 -16.36 5.94
C VAL A 181 0.23 -17.14 4.89
N GLN A 182 0.28 -18.46 5.09
CA GLN A 182 0.75 -19.41 4.10
C GLN A 182 -0.43 -19.82 3.23
N GLY A 183 -0.28 -19.61 1.93
CA GLY A 183 -1.12 -20.23 0.91
C GLY A 183 -0.61 -21.62 0.56
N GLY A 184 -1.50 -22.44 0.01
CA GLY A 184 -1.13 -23.73 -0.54
C GLY A 184 -0.28 -23.60 -1.79
N ASP A 185 0.36 -24.71 -2.15
CA ASP A 185 1.33 -24.76 -3.23
C ASP A 185 0.73 -24.31 -4.57
N LEU A 186 1.42 -23.35 -5.19
CA LEU A 186 1.21 -22.98 -6.59
C LEU A 186 2.41 -23.45 -7.39
N PHE A 187 2.26 -24.52 -8.16
CA PHE A 187 3.33 -25.09 -9.00
C PHE A 187 4.60 -25.41 -8.18
N GLU A 188 4.42 -26.15 -7.07
CA GLU A 188 5.51 -26.53 -6.14
C GLU A 188 6.22 -25.33 -5.48
N LYS A 189 5.60 -24.15 -5.51
CA LYS A 189 6.06 -22.97 -4.80
C LYS A 189 5.14 -22.68 -3.62
N GLN A 190 5.73 -22.56 -2.44
CA GLN A 190 5.03 -22.04 -1.27
C GLN A 190 4.76 -20.55 -1.45
N VAL A 191 3.51 -20.16 -1.23
CA VAL A 191 3.02 -18.82 -1.43
C VAL A 191 2.79 -18.17 -0.07
N LEU A 192 3.32 -16.97 0.12
CA LEU A 192 2.99 -16.17 1.28
C LEU A 192 2.01 -15.07 0.87
N ALA A 193 1.11 -14.71 1.78
CA ALA A 193 0.32 -13.51 1.63
C ALA A 193 0.47 -12.62 2.85
N ILE A 194 0.78 -11.35 2.57
CA ILE A 194 0.86 -10.32 3.60
C ILE A 194 -0.44 -9.52 3.62
N SER A 195 -0.82 -8.99 4.77
CA SER A 195 -1.86 -7.95 4.79
C SER A 195 -1.44 -6.82 3.86
N HIS A 196 -2.38 -6.24 3.11
CA HIS A 196 -2.05 -5.21 2.14
C HIS A 196 -1.17 -4.14 2.81
N PRO A 197 0.01 -3.79 2.24
CA PRO A 197 1.01 -2.97 2.93
C PRO A 197 0.51 -1.61 3.39
N SER A 198 -0.49 -1.02 2.72
CA SER A 198 -1.13 0.22 3.19
C SER A 198 -1.91 0.06 4.50
N TYR A 199 -2.15 -1.17 4.96
CA TYR A 199 -2.91 -1.47 6.17
C TYR A 199 -2.04 -1.87 7.36
N ALA A 200 -0.74 -2.14 7.21
CA ALA A 200 0.11 -2.50 8.35
C ALA A 200 0.28 -1.29 9.28
N VAL A 201 0.05 -1.51 10.59
CA VAL A 201 -0.26 -0.45 11.58
C VAL A 201 0.84 -0.25 12.64
N SER A 202 2.07 -0.68 12.40
CA SER A 202 3.24 -0.24 13.18
C SER A 202 4.57 -0.69 12.55
N ALA A 203 5.68 -0.04 12.91
CA ALA A 203 7.02 -0.49 12.53
C ALA A 203 7.31 -1.94 12.98
N ALA A 204 6.89 -2.29 14.20
CA ALA A 204 7.05 -3.64 14.74
C ALA A 204 6.27 -4.70 13.95
N GLU A 205 5.10 -4.36 13.38
CA GLU A 205 4.38 -5.28 12.49
C GLU A 205 5.16 -5.50 11.18
N TYR A 206 5.78 -4.47 10.60
CA TYR A 206 6.62 -4.64 9.40
C TYR A 206 7.85 -5.50 9.67
N GLU A 207 8.53 -5.28 10.79
CA GLU A 207 9.69 -6.07 11.22
C GLU A 207 9.33 -7.55 11.47
N ALA A 208 8.19 -7.79 12.12
CA ALA A 208 7.69 -9.14 12.35
C ALA A 208 7.30 -9.86 11.06
N ILE A 209 6.71 -9.14 10.09
CA ILE A 209 6.41 -9.67 8.75
C ILE A 209 7.73 -10.04 8.04
N ASP A 210 8.70 -9.13 8.01
CA ASP A 210 10.01 -9.36 7.38
C ASP A 210 10.73 -10.59 7.96
N THR A 211 10.82 -10.65 9.29
CA THR A 211 11.46 -11.75 10.01
C THR A 211 10.81 -13.08 9.66
N ASN A 212 9.48 -13.16 9.75
CA ASN A 212 8.76 -14.41 9.47
C ASN A 212 8.80 -14.80 7.98
N ILE A 213 8.86 -13.85 7.04
CA ILE A 213 9.05 -14.17 5.61
C ILE A 213 10.41 -14.84 5.40
N LYS A 214 11.48 -14.27 5.97
CA LYS A 214 12.84 -14.82 5.86
C LYS A 214 12.92 -16.20 6.49
N GLU A 215 12.46 -16.35 7.73
CA GLU A 215 12.47 -17.62 8.44
C GLU A 215 11.67 -18.69 7.69
N PHE A 216 10.51 -18.33 7.13
CA PHE A 216 9.70 -19.26 6.34
C PHE A 216 10.46 -19.78 5.11
N TYR A 217 11.03 -18.90 4.29
CA TYR A 217 11.73 -19.30 3.07
C TYR A 217 13.11 -19.93 3.35
N GLU A 218 13.69 -19.70 4.51
CA GLU A 218 14.91 -20.36 4.98
C GLU A 218 14.63 -21.68 5.74
N GLU A 219 13.36 -22.10 5.82
CA GLU A 219 12.92 -23.31 6.55
C GLU A 219 13.32 -23.31 8.04
N LYS A 220 13.39 -22.12 8.65
CA LYS A 220 13.68 -21.93 10.07
C LYS A 220 12.39 -21.91 10.91
N PRO A 221 12.48 -22.24 12.20
CA PRO A 221 11.37 -22.02 13.12
C PRO A 221 10.94 -20.55 13.11
N LEU A 222 9.63 -20.31 13.01
CA LEU A 222 9.05 -18.98 13.00
C LEU A 222 9.12 -18.32 14.38
N THR A 223 9.63 -17.10 14.44
CA THR A 223 9.67 -16.29 15.66
C THR A 223 8.27 -15.80 16.01
N PRO A 224 7.74 -16.14 17.20
CA PRO A 224 6.44 -15.66 17.62
C PRO A 224 6.50 -14.18 18.01
N PHE A 225 5.49 -13.41 17.60
CA PHE A 225 5.35 -12.00 17.99
C PHE A 225 4.03 -11.78 18.71
N THR A 226 4.09 -11.21 19.91
CA THR A 226 2.91 -10.77 20.65
C THR A 226 2.82 -9.25 20.60
N PHE A 227 1.85 -8.74 19.85
CA PHE A 227 1.63 -7.31 19.77
C PHE A 227 0.87 -6.81 20.98
N LYS A 228 1.27 -5.64 21.47
CA LYS A 228 0.52 -4.91 22.50
C LYS A 228 -0.89 -4.55 22.01
N PRO A 229 -1.88 -4.41 22.90
CA PRO A 229 -3.25 -4.10 22.53
C PRO A 229 -3.39 -2.83 21.69
N ASN A 230 -4.51 -2.74 20.96
CA ASN A 230 -4.85 -1.52 20.23
C ASN A 230 -5.05 -0.37 21.23
N VAL A 231 -4.49 0.79 20.89
CA VAL A 231 -4.84 2.05 21.56
C VAL A 231 -6.27 2.38 21.18
N THR A 232 -7.10 2.64 22.19
CA THR A 232 -8.50 3.03 22.02
C THR A 232 -8.82 4.36 22.73
N THR A 233 -7.95 4.80 23.63
CA THR A 233 -8.09 6.00 24.44
C THR A 233 -6.75 6.71 24.57
N ILE A 234 -6.79 7.98 24.95
CA ILE A 234 -5.61 8.78 25.28
C ILE A 234 -5.94 9.74 26.43
N ASP A 235 -4.97 10.00 27.30
CA ASP A 235 -5.06 11.05 28.31
C ASP A 235 -4.70 12.42 27.68
N VAL A 236 -5.71 13.15 27.24
CA VAL A 236 -5.52 14.44 26.57
C VAL A 236 -5.00 15.52 27.52
N ASP A 237 -5.35 15.48 28.80
CA ASP A 237 -4.86 16.45 29.78
C ASP A 237 -3.36 16.27 29.99
N LYS A 238 -2.91 15.03 30.09
CA LYS A 238 -1.48 14.69 30.10
C LYS A 238 -0.77 15.13 28.83
N LEU A 239 -1.33 14.84 27.65
CA LEU A 239 -0.76 15.29 26.38
C LEU A 239 -0.62 16.82 26.34
N ASN A 240 -1.65 17.57 26.74
CA ASN A 240 -1.62 19.03 26.79
C ASN A 240 -0.56 19.55 27.78
N ASN A 241 -0.40 18.90 28.94
CA ASN A 241 0.64 19.25 29.91
C ASN A 241 2.04 19.06 29.30
N LEU A 242 2.26 17.96 28.57
CA LEU A 242 3.53 17.69 27.88
C LEU A 242 3.82 18.69 26.75
N LEU A 243 2.78 19.15 26.06
CA LEU A 243 2.90 20.17 25.01
C LEU A 243 3.17 21.57 25.56
N ALA A 244 3.04 21.78 26.88
CA ALA A 244 3.38 23.03 27.58
C ALA A 244 2.80 24.30 26.91
N GLY A 245 1.57 24.21 26.40
CA GLY A 245 0.87 25.32 25.73
C GLY A 245 1.32 25.59 24.29
N ALA A 246 2.29 24.86 23.74
CA ALA A 246 2.69 24.99 22.33
C ALA A 246 1.58 24.56 21.36
N LEU A 247 0.75 23.61 21.80
CA LEU A 247 -0.47 23.15 21.14
C LEU A 247 -1.43 22.67 22.24
N ASN A 248 -2.73 22.94 22.11
CA ASN A 248 -3.71 22.59 23.13
C ASN A 248 -4.94 21.93 22.49
N PHE A 249 -5.11 20.64 22.78
CA PHE A 249 -6.24 19.84 22.32
C PHE A 249 -7.45 20.04 23.24
N LYS A 250 -8.59 20.35 22.63
CA LYS A 250 -9.89 20.47 23.32
C LYS A 250 -10.93 19.60 22.63
N LEU A 251 -11.99 19.23 23.33
CA LEU A 251 -13.10 18.50 22.72
C LEU A 251 -13.76 19.33 21.60
N ARG A 252 -14.06 18.68 20.48
CA ARG A 252 -14.68 19.30 19.31
C ARG A 252 -16.18 19.45 19.51
N GLY A 253 -16.59 20.65 19.94
CA GLY A 253 -18.01 20.98 20.09
C GLY A 253 -18.70 20.06 21.11
N LYS A 254 -19.72 19.31 20.66
CA LYS A 254 -20.45 18.33 21.48
C LYS A 254 -19.93 16.90 21.32
N ASP A 255 -18.91 16.67 20.49
CA ASP A 255 -18.31 15.35 20.31
C ASP A 255 -17.51 14.98 21.56
N THR A 256 -17.65 13.75 22.05
CA THR A 256 -16.95 13.25 23.24
C THR A 256 -15.69 12.46 22.90
N GLN A 257 -15.42 12.23 21.61
CA GLN A 257 -14.36 11.33 21.14
C GLN A 257 -13.45 11.96 20.08
N VAL A 258 -13.66 13.24 19.76
CA VAL A 258 -12.81 13.98 18.83
C VAL A 258 -12.25 15.20 19.52
N TYR A 259 -10.92 15.29 19.53
CA TYR A 259 -10.19 16.44 20.05
C TYR A 259 -9.58 17.25 18.92
N GLU A 260 -9.50 18.54 19.13
CA GLU A 260 -9.02 19.51 18.15
C GLU A 260 -8.01 20.48 18.71
N ALA A 261 -7.01 20.80 17.89
CA ALA A 261 -6.08 21.89 18.16
C ALA A 261 -5.75 22.61 16.85
N GLN A 262 -5.38 23.88 16.94
CA GLN A 262 -4.96 24.68 15.80
C GLN A 262 -3.67 25.43 16.14
N VAL A 263 -2.80 25.59 15.14
CA VAL A 263 -1.54 26.31 15.27
C VAL A 263 -1.12 26.89 13.93
N LYS A 264 -0.29 27.93 13.95
CA LYS A 264 0.31 28.48 12.74
C LYS A 264 1.30 27.50 12.11
N GLY A 265 1.17 27.26 10.82
CA GLY A 265 2.11 26.55 9.97
C GLY A 265 3.14 27.49 9.33
N VAL A 266 3.83 26.97 8.31
CA VAL A 266 4.72 27.74 7.43
C VAL A 266 3.87 28.69 6.56
N GLY A 267 4.36 29.91 6.32
CA GLY A 267 3.69 30.89 5.46
C GLY A 267 2.37 31.45 6.03
N ASP A 268 2.27 31.53 7.37
CA ASP A 268 1.07 31.96 8.10
C ASP A 268 -0.19 31.09 7.87
N ASP A 269 -0.03 29.87 7.33
CA ASP A 269 -1.14 28.91 7.25
C ASP A 269 -1.65 28.53 8.65
N ILE A 270 -2.90 28.09 8.75
CA ILE A 270 -3.47 27.55 9.99
C ILE A 270 -3.61 26.05 9.83
N LEU A 271 -2.89 25.29 10.66
CA LEU A 271 -3.00 23.83 10.71
C LEU A 271 -4.14 23.44 11.64
N ASP A 272 -5.01 22.53 11.19
CA ASP A 272 -6.10 21.92 11.95
C ASP A 272 -5.73 20.48 12.30
N PHE A 273 -5.44 20.22 13.58
CA PHE A 273 -5.13 18.90 14.12
C PHE A 273 -6.38 18.24 14.69
N ARG A 274 -6.52 16.92 14.48
CA ARG A 274 -7.56 16.08 15.08
C ARG A 274 -6.96 14.84 15.74
N ILE A 275 -7.46 14.51 16.91
CA ILE A 275 -7.35 13.15 17.48
C ILE A 275 -8.75 12.55 17.42
N ASP A 276 -8.95 11.50 16.61
CA ASP A 276 -10.25 10.85 16.42
C ASP A 276 -10.25 9.46 17.05
N LEU A 277 -11.03 9.32 18.12
CA LEU A 277 -11.17 8.08 18.90
C LEU A 277 -12.44 7.30 18.57
N ARG A 278 -13.25 7.75 17.60
CA ARG A 278 -14.61 7.21 17.37
C ARG A 278 -14.63 5.77 16.88
N LYS A 279 -13.64 5.37 16.07
CA LYS A 279 -13.55 4.03 15.49
C LYS A 279 -12.10 3.56 15.44
N PRO A 280 -11.77 2.41 16.04
CA PRO A 280 -10.48 1.78 15.84
C PRO A 280 -10.23 1.41 14.37
N PRO A 281 -9.00 1.53 13.86
CA PRO A 281 -7.84 2.12 14.55
C PRO A 281 -7.99 3.65 14.70
N VAL A 282 -7.76 4.15 15.92
CA VAL A 282 -7.84 5.58 16.24
C VAL A 282 -6.58 6.31 15.75
N TYR A 283 -6.67 7.60 15.44
CA TYR A 283 -5.58 8.33 14.76
C TYR A 283 -5.45 9.80 15.18
N LEU A 284 -4.23 10.31 14.98
CA LEU A 284 -3.91 11.73 14.91
C LEU A 284 -3.82 12.13 13.44
N SER A 285 -4.46 13.21 13.03
CA SER A 285 -4.35 13.77 11.68
C SER A 285 -4.24 15.28 11.70
N PHE A 286 -3.73 15.86 10.61
CA PHE A 286 -3.80 17.31 10.39
C PHE A 286 -3.87 17.70 8.92
N ARG A 287 -4.27 18.94 8.68
CA ARG A 287 -4.38 19.57 7.35
C ARG A 287 -4.25 21.09 7.46
N SER A 288 -4.05 21.76 6.33
CA SER A 288 -4.32 23.21 6.21
C SER A 288 -5.81 23.48 6.41
N LEU A 289 -6.14 24.55 7.14
CA LEU A 289 -7.50 25.03 7.32
C LEU A 289 -7.95 25.92 6.15
N ASP A 290 -7.04 26.69 5.54
CA ASP A 290 -7.41 27.81 4.66
C ASP A 290 -7.06 27.63 3.17
N ARG A 291 -6.38 26.56 2.76
CA ARG A 291 -6.01 26.41 1.35
C ARG A 291 -6.62 25.18 0.72
N SER A 292 -7.18 25.39 -0.46
CA SER A 292 -7.44 24.39 -1.48
C SER A 292 -6.22 23.47 -1.66
N LYS A 293 -6.17 22.42 -0.84
CA LYS A 293 -5.40 21.17 -0.93
C LYS A 293 -3.86 21.18 -0.86
N LYS A 294 -3.15 22.31 -0.80
CA LYS A 294 -1.66 22.29 -0.75
C LYS A 294 -1.08 23.10 0.40
N LEU A 295 -0.31 22.43 1.27
CA LEU A 295 0.51 23.04 2.31
C LEU A 295 1.74 23.68 1.67
N GLU A 296 2.17 24.81 2.20
CA GLU A 296 3.44 25.41 1.80
C GLU A 296 4.61 24.66 2.46
N ASN A 297 5.64 24.31 1.68
CA ASN A 297 6.82 23.59 2.16
C ASN A 297 6.49 22.20 2.77
N GLU A 298 5.73 21.41 2.00
CA GLU A 298 5.26 20.06 2.38
C GLU A 298 6.34 19.15 2.99
N GLU A 299 7.59 19.27 2.53
CA GLU A 299 8.72 18.46 3.00
C GLU A 299 9.00 18.65 4.48
N VAL A 300 8.77 19.84 5.04
CA VAL A 300 8.90 20.10 6.49
C VAL A 300 7.96 19.20 7.27
N TYR A 301 6.73 19.04 6.79
CA TYR A 301 5.72 18.22 7.43
C TYR A 301 5.98 16.72 7.24
N LYS A 302 6.35 16.31 6.02
CA LYS A 302 6.62 14.90 5.68
C LYS A 302 7.80 14.34 6.46
N ASN A 303 8.84 15.14 6.67
CA ASN A 303 10.09 14.65 7.28
C ASN A 303 10.10 14.68 8.81
N THR A 304 9.07 15.24 9.46
CA THR A 304 9.09 15.41 10.92
C THR A 304 8.36 14.32 11.70
N PHE A 305 7.31 13.71 11.13
CA PHE A 305 6.66 12.59 11.80
C PHE A 305 7.49 11.33 11.65
N LYS A 306 7.66 10.58 12.74
CA LYS A 306 8.21 9.23 12.64
C LYS A 306 7.25 8.35 11.85
N GLU A 307 7.74 7.68 10.82
CA GLU A 307 6.96 6.65 10.13
C GLU A 307 6.59 5.51 11.09
N PRO A 308 5.48 4.77 10.86
CA PRO A 308 4.57 4.89 9.72
C PRO A 308 3.46 5.92 9.91
N PHE A 309 3.11 6.62 8.83
CA PHE A 309 1.90 7.43 8.68
C PHE A 309 1.48 7.40 7.21
N SER A 310 0.27 7.88 6.94
CA SER A 310 -0.29 8.04 5.60
C SER A 310 -0.28 9.51 5.21
N LEU A 311 0.02 9.79 3.95
CA LEU A 311 -0.11 11.11 3.35
C LEU A 311 -1.37 11.21 2.50
N GLU A 312 -1.98 12.39 2.50
CA GLU A 312 -3.09 12.79 1.62
C GLU A 312 -4.22 11.73 1.65
N VAL A 313 -4.84 11.58 2.81
CA VAL A 313 -5.95 10.66 3.04
C VAL A 313 -7.24 11.48 3.18
N ASN A 314 -8.14 11.36 2.20
CA ASN A 314 -9.38 12.13 2.14
C ASN A 314 -9.11 13.65 2.16
N ALA A 315 -9.36 14.29 3.29
CA ALA A 315 -9.11 15.71 3.51
C ALA A 315 -7.91 15.98 4.43
N TRP A 316 -7.23 14.93 4.91
CA TRP A 316 -6.08 15.02 5.81
C TRP A 316 -4.78 14.99 5.02
N PHE A 317 -3.85 15.87 5.37
CA PHE A 317 -2.51 15.86 4.79
C PHE A 317 -1.66 14.73 5.38
N VAL A 318 -1.68 14.57 6.70
CA VAL A 318 -1.08 13.42 7.40
C VAL A 318 -2.16 12.74 8.25
N GLU A 319 -2.14 11.41 8.26
CA GLU A 319 -2.90 10.56 9.17
C GLU A 319 -1.96 9.51 9.78
N LYS A 320 -1.82 9.52 11.11
CA LYS A 320 -1.01 8.57 11.87
C LYS A 320 -1.89 7.84 12.86
N PHE A 321 -2.07 6.53 12.67
CA PHE A 321 -2.77 5.69 13.64
C PHE A 321 -2.01 5.69 14.96
N LEU A 322 -2.72 5.75 16.07
CA LEU A 322 -2.09 5.79 17.39
C LEU A 322 -1.34 4.48 17.71
N ASN A 323 -1.75 3.38 17.09
CA ASN A 323 -1.03 2.11 17.14
C ASN A 323 0.36 2.14 16.50
N ASN A 324 0.65 3.14 15.66
CA ASN A 324 1.94 3.32 15.01
C ASN A 324 2.99 3.93 15.96
N TYR A 325 2.58 4.52 17.08
CA TYR A 325 3.52 4.99 18.09
C TYR A 325 4.11 3.82 18.88
N PRO A 326 5.40 3.88 19.25
CA PRO A 326 5.97 2.94 20.20
C PRO A 326 5.13 2.93 21.47
N GLN A 327 4.78 1.73 21.93
CA GLN A 327 4.01 1.56 23.18
C GLN A 327 4.92 1.15 24.34
N GLU A 328 6.24 1.33 24.19
CA GLU A 328 7.26 1.10 25.24
C GLU A 328 7.19 2.15 26.34
N LYS A 329 6.86 3.39 25.95
CA LYS A 329 6.51 4.49 26.85
C LYS A 329 5.01 4.76 26.78
N GLU A 330 4.57 5.72 27.58
CA GLU A 330 3.23 6.28 27.49
C GLU A 330 3.05 6.99 26.15
N ILE A 331 1.94 6.71 25.47
CA ILE A 331 1.71 7.17 24.10
C ILE A 331 1.65 8.70 23.99
N GLU A 332 1.17 9.37 25.05
CA GLU A 332 1.10 10.81 25.16
C GLU A 332 2.48 11.45 25.02
N GLN A 333 3.54 10.80 25.54
CA GLN A 333 4.91 11.27 25.39
C GLN A 333 5.40 11.16 23.94
N GLU A 334 5.18 10.00 23.30
CA GLU A 334 5.59 9.81 21.90
C GLU A 334 4.84 10.76 20.95
N MET A 335 3.56 11.03 21.24
CA MET A 335 2.77 12.03 20.50
C MET A 335 3.26 13.45 20.74
N ALA A 336 3.57 13.81 21.99
CA ALA A 336 4.14 15.12 22.32
C ALA A 336 5.49 15.33 21.62
N ASP A 337 6.36 14.32 21.61
CA ASP A 337 7.68 14.40 20.96
C ASP A 337 7.56 14.65 19.45
N ASP A 338 6.67 13.92 18.75
CA ASP A 338 6.41 14.12 17.31
C ASP A 338 5.83 15.53 17.04
N LEU A 339 4.83 15.96 17.83
CA LEU A 339 4.20 17.28 17.67
C LEU A 339 5.16 18.43 17.97
N LEU A 340 5.95 18.35 19.05
CA LEU A 340 6.93 19.37 19.40
C LEU A 340 8.06 19.45 18.36
N SER A 341 8.47 18.30 17.82
CA SER A 341 9.44 18.26 16.71
C SER A 341 8.88 18.99 15.48
N LEU A 342 7.61 18.76 15.14
CA LEU A 342 6.95 19.45 14.04
C LEU A 342 6.88 20.96 14.25
N LEU A 343 6.44 21.39 15.44
CA LEU A 343 6.35 22.81 15.77
C LEU A 343 7.72 23.50 15.73
N LYS A 344 8.78 22.80 16.13
CA LYS A 344 10.16 23.30 16.01
C LYS A 344 10.59 23.41 14.55
N ALA A 345 10.25 22.45 13.71
CA ALA A 345 10.55 22.47 12.28
C ALA A 345 9.81 23.62 11.57
N ILE A 346 8.54 23.84 11.88
CA ILE A 346 7.75 24.98 11.36
C ILE A 346 8.40 26.31 11.75
N LYS A 347 8.75 26.49 13.03
CA LYS A 347 9.41 27.72 13.51
C LYS A 347 10.75 28.00 12.85
N ALA A 348 11.47 26.98 12.39
CA ALA A 348 12.73 27.14 11.68
C ALA A 348 12.56 27.62 10.22
N GLN A 349 11.32 27.67 9.71
CA GLN A 349 10.97 28.12 8.37
C GLN A 349 10.23 29.47 8.36
N GLN A 350 9.96 30.03 9.54
CA GLN A 350 9.43 31.37 9.77
C GLN A 350 10.59 32.34 9.97
#